data_AF-A0AA37UG50-F1
#
_entry.id   AF-A0AA37UG50-F1
#
_cell.length_a   1.000
_cell.length_b   1.000
_cell.length_c   1.000
_cell.angle_alpha   90.00
_cell.angle_beta   90.00
_cell.angle_gamma   90.00
#
_symmetry.space_group_name_H-M   'P 1'
#
loop_
_entity.id
_entity.type
_entity.pdbx_description
1 polymer ?
#
loop_
_entity_poly.entity_id
_entity_poly.type
_entity_poly.pdbx_seq_one_letter_code
_entity_poly.pdbx_strand_id
1 'polypeptide(L)'
;MLRTRLALETWSCSEAALHASAEDHAELAAILDEMDRPGIGTGDFNRLDAAFHVRIAASSGNLLTGHLMSSLRGAINRQMIDAYATLEDWQRTAETVRSEHRAILAAIVAGDADAASRAVREHIESFWALGRIAD
;
A
#
# COMPACT_ATOMS: atom_id res chain seq x y z
N MET A 1 7.55 -3.93 13.94
CA MET A 1 6.42 -4.36 13.04
C MET A 1 6.81 -4.52 11.56
N LEU A 2 7.86 -3.81 11.13
CA LEU A 2 8.24 -3.64 9.73
C LEU A 2 8.53 -4.97 9.00
N ARG A 3 9.24 -5.91 9.64
CA ARG A 3 9.62 -7.19 9.03
C ARG A 3 8.39 -8.04 8.64
N THR A 4 7.35 -8.03 9.45
CA THR A 4 6.09 -8.74 9.16
C THR A 4 5.36 -8.09 7.99
N ARG A 5 5.32 -6.75 7.93
CA ARG A 5 4.78 -6.01 6.78
C ARG A 5 5.51 -6.37 5.51
N LEU A 6 6.83 -6.27 5.52
CA LEU A 6 7.66 -6.62 4.36
C LEU A 6 7.36 -8.05 3.89
N ALA A 7 7.39 -9.03 4.79
CA ALA A 7 7.13 -10.42 4.43
C ALA A 7 5.74 -10.61 3.78
N LEU A 8 4.69 -10.08 4.39
CA LEU A 8 3.32 -10.27 3.92
C LEU A 8 3.03 -9.46 2.65
N GLU A 9 3.44 -8.19 2.61
CA GLU A 9 3.14 -7.27 1.50
C GLU A 9 3.96 -7.60 0.25
N THR A 10 5.24 -7.98 0.38
CA THR A 10 6.04 -8.38 -0.79
C THR A 10 5.54 -9.68 -1.42
N TRP A 11 5.14 -10.65 -0.57
CA TRP A 11 4.50 -11.87 -1.06
C TRP A 11 3.16 -11.56 -1.73
N SER A 12 2.33 -10.73 -1.10
CA SER A 12 1.02 -10.34 -1.64
C SER A 12 1.12 -9.68 -3.02
N CYS A 13 2.08 -8.76 -3.21
CA CYS A 13 2.28 -8.09 -4.50
C CYS A 13 2.79 -9.05 -5.57
N SER A 14 3.71 -9.95 -5.21
CA SER A 14 4.21 -11.00 -6.11
C SER A 14 3.07 -11.90 -6.59
N GLU A 15 2.25 -12.40 -5.68
CA GLU A 15 1.13 -13.29 -6.02
C GLU A 15 0.01 -12.56 -6.76
N ALA A 16 -0.29 -11.31 -6.40
CA ALA A 16 -1.26 -10.50 -7.12
C ALA A 16 -0.85 -10.29 -8.58
N ALA A 17 0.44 -10.12 -8.88
CA ALA A 17 0.92 -10.04 -10.26
C ALA A 17 0.61 -11.33 -11.07
N LEU A 18 0.52 -12.48 -10.41
CA LEU A 18 0.28 -13.78 -11.06
C LEU A 18 -1.20 -14.17 -11.11
N HIS A 19 -2.01 -13.65 -10.18
CA HIS A 19 -3.36 -14.14 -9.92
C HIS A 19 -4.47 -13.09 -9.99
N ALA A 20 -4.13 -11.80 -9.96
CA ALA A 20 -5.12 -10.73 -10.04
C ALA A 20 -5.86 -10.75 -11.38
N SER A 21 -7.18 -10.64 -11.30
CA SER A 21 -8.08 -10.50 -12.42
C SER A 21 -8.13 -9.05 -12.91
N ALA A 22 -8.74 -8.83 -14.08
CA ALA A 22 -9.00 -7.49 -14.58
C ALA A 22 -9.92 -6.67 -13.66
N GLU A 23 -10.82 -7.33 -12.93
CA GLU A 23 -11.69 -6.68 -11.92
C GLU A 23 -10.85 -6.22 -10.73
N ASP A 24 -9.93 -7.04 -10.26
CA ASP A 24 -8.98 -6.66 -9.20
C ASP A 24 -8.16 -5.43 -9.60
N HIS A 25 -7.65 -5.40 -10.83
CA HIS A 25 -6.92 -4.24 -11.35
C HIS A 25 -7.77 -2.97 -11.39
N ALA A 26 -9.03 -3.07 -11.82
CA ALA A 26 -9.95 -1.95 -11.88
C ALA A 26 -10.27 -1.39 -10.48
N GLU A 27 -10.50 -2.27 -9.50
CA GLU A 27 -10.75 -1.85 -8.12
C GLU A 27 -9.51 -1.21 -7.47
N LEU A 28 -8.32 -1.76 -7.71
CA LEU A 28 -7.07 -1.15 -7.26
C LEU A 28 -6.86 0.24 -7.87
N ALA A 29 -7.11 0.38 -9.17
CA ALA A 29 -7.02 1.67 -9.84
C ALA A 29 -8.00 2.69 -9.25
N ALA A 30 -9.26 2.28 -9.00
CA ALA A 30 -10.28 3.14 -8.43
C ALA A 30 -9.92 3.65 -7.02
N ILE A 31 -9.26 2.81 -6.19
CA ILE A 31 -8.75 3.25 -4.88
C ILE A 31 -7.72 4.37 -5.05
N LEU A 32 -6.80 4.23 -6.01
CA LEU A 32 -5.76 5.24 -6.26
C LEU A 32 -6.35 6.53 -6.87
N ASP A 33 -7.35 6.41 -7.73
CA ASP A 33 -8.07 7.57 -8.28
C ASP A 33 -8.79 8.36 -7.17
N GLU A 34 -9.42 7.68 -6.21
CA GLU A 34 -10.00 8.34 -5.03
C GLU A 34 -8.91 8.98 -4.16
N MET A 35 -7.73 8.36 -4.08
CA MET A 35 -6.59 8.88 -3.34
C MET A 35 -6.01 10.16 -3.95
N ASP A 36 -6.24 10.41 -5.24
CA ASP A 36 -5.82 11.62 -5.98
C ASP A 36 -6.77 12.82 -5.79
N ARG A 37 -7.87 12.66 -5.04
CA ARG A 37 -8.85 13.74 -4.87
C ARG A 37 -8.22 15.02 -4.30
N PRO A 38 -8.52 16.19 -4.92
CA PRO A 38 -8.06 17.46 -4.40
C PRO A 38 -8.54 17.70 -2.96
N GLY A 39 -7.62 18.14 -2.10
CA GLY A 39 -7.93 18.48 -0.71
C GLY A 39 -8.20 17.28 0.20
N ILE A 40 -7.88 16.05 -0.21
CA ILE A 40 -7.95 14.87 0.68
C ILE A 40 -7.11 15.11 1.94
N GLY A 41 -7.66 14.78 3.11
CA GLY A 41 -6.95 14.88 4.39
C GLY A 41 -6.15 13.61 4.71
N THR A 42 -5.20 13.72 5.63
CA THR A 42 -4.33 12.60 6.07
C THR A 42 -5.10 11.37 6.55
N GLY A 43 -6.25 11.56 7.22
CA GLY A 43 -7.10 10.47 7.69
C GLY A 43 -7.71 9.64 6.55
N ASP A 44 -8.31 10.30 5.55
CA ASP A 44 -8.86 9.63 4.37
C ASP A 44 -7.76 9.03 3.50
N PHE A 45 -6.63 9.73 3.35
CA PHE A 45 -5.46 9.21 2.64
C PHE A 45 -4.96 7.90 3.27
N ASN A 46 -4.78 7.87 4.59
CA ASN A 46 -4.35 6.66 5.30
C ASN A 46 -5.40 5.52 5.20
N ARG A 47 -6.69 5.85 5.19
CA ARG A 47 -7.75 4.86 4.97
C ARG A 47 -7.66 4.23 3.58
N LEU A 48 -7.42 5.03 2.54
CA LEU A 48 -7.26 4.55 1.16
C LEU A 48 -5.95 3.78 0.98
N ASP A 49 -4.86 4.24 1.59
CA ASP A 49 -3.59 3.51 1.66
C ASP A 49 -3.80 2.10 2.25
N ALA A 50 -4.45 2.01 3.42
CA ALA A 50 -4.78 0.71 4.01
C ALA A 50 -5.66 -0.16 3.10
N ALA A 51 -6.66 0.44 2.46
CA ALA A 51 -7.55 -0.27 1.54
C ALA A 51 -6.80 -0.82 0.32
N PHE A 52 -5.86 -0.06 -0.25
CA PHE A 52 -5.03 -0.47 -1.37
C PHE A 52 -4.21 -1.72 -1.03
N HIS A 53 -3.47 -1.70 0.08
CA HIS A 53 -2.68 -2.86 0.52
C HIS A 53 -3.52 -4.09 0.84
N VAL A 54 -4.68 -3.92 1.49
CA VAL A 54 -5.63 -5.01 1.75
C VAL A 54 -6.18 -5.57 0.44
N ARG A 55 -6.48 -4.71 -0.53
CA ARG A 55 -7.01 -5.14 -1.83
C ARG A 55 -5.96 -5.93 -2.62
N ILE A 56 -4.70 -5.51 -2.63
CA ILE A 56 -3.61 -6.30 -3.23
C ILE A 56 -3.55 -7.69 -2.58
N ALA A 57 -3.55 -7.76 -1.25
CA ALA A 57 -3.50 -9.03 -0.53
C ALA A 57 -4.70 -9.94 -0.85
N ALA A 58 -5.90 -9.39 -1.02
CA ALA A 58 -7.08 -10.13 -1.46
C ALA A 58 -6.98 -10.62 -2.92
N SER A 59 -6.18 -9.94 -3.75
CA SER A 59 -5.95 -10.29 -5.16
C SER A 59 -4.86 -11.37 -5.34
N SER A 60 -4.24 -11.84 -4.25
CA SER A 60 -3.16 -12.85 -4.29
C SER A 60 -3.64 -14.26 -4.64
N GLY A 61 -4.95 -14.50 -4.80
CA GLY A 61 -5.53 -15.84 -4.88
C GLY A 61 -5.64 -16.56 -3.54
N ASN A 62 -5.25 -15.93 -2.42
CA ASN A 62 -5.37 -16.46 -1.07
C ASN A 62 -6.23 -15.56 -0.17
N LEU A 63 -7.46 -15.99 0.08
CA LEU A 63 -8.43 -15.25 0.90
C LEU A 63 -7.94 -14.95 2.33
N LEU A 64 -7.15 -15.85 2.93
CA LEU A 64 -6.61 -15.64 4.28
C LEU A 64 -5.69 -14.43 4.33
N THR A 65 -4.91 -14.19 3.26
CA THR A 65 -3.95 -13.09 3.19
C THR A 65 -4.65 -11.74 3.29
N GLY A 66 -5.81 -11.56 2.66
CA GLY A 66 -6.62 -10.34 2.81
C GLY A 66 -7.03 -10.07 4.27
N HIS A 67 -7.45 -11.11 5.01
CA HIS A 67 -7.81 -10.98 6.43
C HIS A 67 -6.61 -10.67 7.33
N LEU A 68 -5.47 -11.33 7.09
CA LEU A 68 -4.22 -11.06 7.81
C LEU A 68 -3.74 -9.63 7.54
N MET A 69 -3.82 -9.18 6.28
CA MET A 69 -3.46 -7.82 5.90
C MET A 69 -4.36 -6.79 6.57
N SER A 70 -5.68 -7.02 6.59
CA SER A 70 -6.63 -6.14 7.28
C SER A 70 -6.31 -6.01 8.77
N SER A 71 -5.94 -7.12 9.42
CA SER A 71 -5.58 -7.14 10.84
C SER A 71 -4.27 -6.39 11.10
N LEU A 72 -3.27 -6.60 10.25
CA LEU A 72 -1.98 -5.91 10.29
C LEU A 72 -2.13 -4.40 10.09
N ARG A 73 -2.93 -3.97 9.09
CA ARG A 73 -3.24 -2.56 8.84
C ARG A 73 -3.98 -1.93 10.01
N GLY A 74 -4.91 -2.65 10.64
CA GLY A 74 -5.58 -2.20 11.86
C GLY A 74 -4.61 -1.94 13.02
N ALA A 75 -3.63 -2.83 13.21
CA ALA A 75 -2.64 -2.71 14.28
C ALA A 75 -1.69 -1.52 14.12
N ILE A 76 -1.38 -1.10 12.89
CA ILE A 76 -0.51 0.06 12.62
C ILE A 76 -1.28 1.36 12.33
N ASN A 77 -2.62 1.32 12.25
CA ASN A 77 -3.42 2.43 11.73
C ASN A 77 -3.20 3.75 12.47
N ARG A 78 -3.25 3.73 13.80
CA ARG A 78 -3.07 4.93 14.63
C ARG A 78 -1.70 5.56 14.40
N GLN A 79 -0.66 4.73 14.41
CA GLN A 79 0.72 5.13 14.19
C GLN A 79 0.92 5.78 12.82
N MET A 80 0.26 5.27 11.76
CA MET A 80 0.33 5.87 10.42
C MET A 80 -0.38 7.22 10.35
N ILE A 81 -1.56 7.36 10.98
CA ILE A 81 -2.28 8.64 11.07
C ILE A 81 -1.41 9.70 11.77
N ASP A 82 -0.84 9.34 12.92
CA ASP A 82 0.02 10.23 13.69
C ASP A 82 1.28 10.59 12.91
N ALA A 83 1.88 9.64 12.18
CA ALA A 83 3.03 9.89 11.32
C ALA A 83 2.70 10.94 10.26
N TYR A 84 1.62 10.76 9.48
CA TYR A 84 1.21 11.72 8.46
C TYR A 84 0.89 13.10 9.03
N ALA A 85 0.21 13.17 10.18
CA ALA A 85 -0.18 14.43 10.81
C ALA A 85 1.01 15.26 11.32
N THR A 86 2.18 14.64 11.52
CA THR A 86 3.39 15.32 12.03
C THR A 86 4.39 15.69 10.93
N LEU A 87 4.09 15.39 9.66
CA LEU A 87 4.92 15.79 8.52
C LEU A 87 4.78 17.28 8.25
N GLU A 88 5.91 17.97 8.10
CA GLU A 88 5.96 19.40 7.78
C GLU A 88 5.34 19.70 6.41
N ASP A 89 5.57 18.82 5.44
CA ASP A 89 5.03 18.89 4.07
C ASP A 89 4.34 17.57 3.71
N TRP A 90 3.20 17.32 4.36
CA TRP A 90 2.46 16.07 4.16
C TRP A 90 1.99 15.94 2.70
N GLN A 91 1.68 17.04 2.02
CA GLN A 91 1.22 17.06 0.63
C GLN A 91 2.29 16.51 -0.31
N ARG A 92 3.54 16.94 -0.14
CA ARG A 92 4.66 16.39 -0.91
C ARG A 92 4.86 14.90 -0.64
N THR A 93 4.73 14.46 0.62
CA THR A 93 4.77 13.03 0.92
C THR A 93 3.63 12.27 0.24
N ALA A 94 2.42 12.84 0.21
CA ALA A 94 1.28 12.23 -0.46
C ALA A 94 1.51 12.08 -1.97
N GLU A 95 2.12 13.07 -2.63
CA GLU A 95 2.53 12.98 -4.04
C GLU A 95 3.51 11.83 -4.28
N THR A 96 4.53 11.68 -3.43
CA THR A 96 5.47 10.56 -3.51
C THR A 96 4.74 9.22 -3.34
N VAL A 97 3.95 9.06 -2.28
CA VAL A 97 3.24 7.79 -2.00
C VAL A 97 2.27 7.43 -3.13
N ARG A 98 1.55 8.39 -3.71
CA ARG A 98 0.71 8.16 -4.90
C ARG A 98 1.51 7.60 -6.05
N SER A 99 2.68 8.18 -6.34
CA SER A 99 3.54 7.71 -7.42
C SER A 99 4.05 6.28 -7.18
N GLU A 100 4.42 5.96 -5.94
CA GLU A 100 4.87 4.63 -5.53
C GLU A 100 3.74 3.59 -5.64
N HIS A 101 2.53 3.91 -5.19
CA HIS A 101 1.35 3.02 -5.34
C HIS A 101 1.01 2.75 -6.79
N ARG A 102 1.08 3.76 -7.66
CA ARG A 102 0.87 3.60 -9.11
C ARG A 102 1.94 2.70 -9.73
N ALA A 103 3.20 2.79 -9.28
CA ALA A 103 4.27 1.90 -9.72
C ALA A 103 4.03 0.45 -9.30
N ILE A 104 3.56 0.22 -8.06
CA ILE A 104 3.17 -1.11 -7.58
C ILE A 104 2.05 -1.69 -8.45
N LEU A 105 0.98 -0.93 -8.68
CA LEU A 105 -0.14 -1.39 -9.51
C LEU A 105 0.31 -1.67 -10.95
N ALA A 106 1.17 -0.83 -11.53
CA ALA A 106 1.70 -1.05 -12.87
C ALA A 106 2.48 -2.37 -12.98
N ALA A 107 3.30 -2.70 -11.98
CA ALA A 107 4.02 -3.97 -11.94
C ALA A 107 3.09 -5.18 -11.81
N ILE A 108 2.04 -5.07 -10.98
CA ILE A 108 1.00 -6.10 -10.85
C ILE A 108 0.28 -6.32 -12.19
N VAL A 109 -0.18 -5.25 -12.84
CA VAL A 109 -0.89 -5.31 -14.13
C VAL A 109 0.00 -5.90 -15.23
N ALA A 110 1.31 -5.64 -15.19
CA ALA A 110 2.28 -6.19 -16.13
C ALA A 110 2.58 -7.69 -15.90
N GLY A 111 2.12 -8.26 -14.78
CA GLY A 111 2.43 -9.63 -14.39
C GLY A 111 3.88 -9.84 -13.95
N ASP A 112 4.60 -8.77 -13.57
CA ASP A 112 5.98 -8.84 -13.12
C ASP A 112 6.03 -8.94 -11.60
N ALA A 113 5.99 -10.19 -11.11
CA ALA A 113 5.99 -10.52 -9.69
C ALA A 113 7.21 -9.96 -8.94
N ASP A 114 8.39 -10.00 -9.57
CA ASP A 114 9.63 -9.50 -8.99
C ASP A 114 9.63 -7.96 -8.90
N ALA A 115 9.15 -7.28 -9.94
CA ALA A 115 8.99 -5.82 -9.92
C ALA A 115 7.95 -5.38 -8.89
N ALA A 116 6.82 -6.08 -8.77
CA ALA A 116 5.78 -5.77 -7.80
C ALA A 116 6.30 -5.92 -6.36
N SER A 117 7.03 -6.99 -6.09
CA SER A 117 7.69 -7.25 -4.81
C SER A 117 8.75 -6.20 -4.46
N ARG A 118 9.57 -5.78 -5.43
CA ARG A 118 10.56 -4.70 -5.21
C ARG A 118 9.88 -3.36 -4.95
N ALA A 119 8.90 -2.98 -5.77
CA ALA A 119 8.21 -1.70 -5.67
C ALA A 119 7.55 -1.51 -4.29
N VAL A 120 6.87 -2.54 -3.75
CA VAL A 120 6.26 -2.43 -2.43
C VAL A 120 7.29 -2.43 -1.30
N ARG A 121 8.41 -3.15 -1.44
CA ARG A 121 9.50 -3.08 -0.46
C ARG A 121 10.06 -1.67 -0.39
N GLU A 122 10.38 -1.08 -1.54
CA GLU A 122 10.92 0.28 -1.64
C GLU A 122 9.94 1.30 -1.07
N HIS A 123 8.65 1.19 -1.40
CA HIS A 123 7.59 2.03 -0.82
C HIS A 123 7.55 1.97 0.72
N ILE A 124 7.58 0.75 1.29
CA ILE A 124 7.58 0.58 2.75
C ILE A 124 8.89 1.12 3.34
N GLU A 125 10.05 0.75 2.80
CA GLU A 125 11.33 1.18 3.35
C GLU A 125 11.52 2.70 3.26
N SER A 126 11.11 3.32 2.16
CA SER A 126 11.09 4.77 1.94
C SER A 126 10.29 5.48 3.03
N PHE A 127 9.05 5.03 3.27
CA PHE A 127 8.18 5.63 4.27
C PHE A 127 8.74 5.48 5.70
N TRP A 128 9.33 4.33 6.02
CA TRP A 128 9.86 4.08 7.36
C TRP A 128 11.23 4.75 7.59
N ALA A 129 12.03 4.94 6.55
CA ALA A 129 13.30 5.67 6.58
C ALA A 129 13.13 7.19 6.78
N LEU A 130 11.96 7.75 6.45
CA LEU A 130 11.60 9.16 6.78
C LEU A 130 11.52 9.45 8.29
N GLY A 131 11.76 8.44 9.15
CA GLY A 131 12.35 8.64 10.46
C GLY A 131 11.39 8.94 11.61
N ARG A 132 10.20 8.32 11.66
CA ARG A 132 9.22 8.59 12.73
C ARG A 132 8.44 7.40 13.29
N ILE A 133 8.85 6.17 12.99
CA ILE A 133 8.19 4.98 13.54
C ILE A 133 9.26 4.06 14.13
N ALA A 134 9.36 4.06 15.46
CA ALA A 134 10.14 3.06 16.17
C ALA A 134 9.47 1.68 16.04
N ASP A 135 10.29 0.64 15.94
CA ASP A 135 9.88 -0.74 15.61
C ASP A 135 8.94 -1.41 16.62
#